data_AF-A0A7S3W591-F1
#
_entry.id   AF-A0A7S3W591-F1
#
_cell.length_a   1.000
_cell.length_b   1.000
_cell.length_c   1.000
_cell.angle_alpha   90.00
_cell.angle_beta   90.00
_cell.angle_gamma   90.00
#
_symmetry.space_group_name_H-M   'P 1'
#
loop_
_entity.id
_entity.type
_entity.pdbx_description
1 polymer ?
#
loop_
_entity_poly.entity_id
_entity_poly.type
_entity_poly.pdbx_seq_one_letter_code
_entity_poly.pdbx_strand_id
1 'polypeptide(L)'
;VTCKHESRTSIMLRNLPNDYTLTMLLALLDAEGFSGRYDFAYLPVDFTRWAGFGYAFVNMVSHVDAQAAWRHFQGFNNWQVSSQKTCEVCWGDPLQGLAAHVERYRNSPVMHESVPDGCKPAMFNEGRRIAFPPPTKRIRAPRAKQPGHGRAAAEWTHDATANCLQQA
;
A
#
# COMPACT_ATOMS: atom_id res chain seq x y z
N VAL A 1 -29.59 -6.37 17.00
CA VAL A 1 -28.81 -5.49 16.08
C VAL A 1 -27.38 -5.99 16.12
N THR A 2 -26.96 -6.78 15.13
CA THR A 2 -25.57 -7.25 15.04
C THR A 2 -24.73 -6.12 14.44
N CYS A 3 -23.79 -5.61 15.23
CA CYS A 3 -22.94 -4.49 14.84
C CYS A 3 -22.00 -4.95 13.71
N LYS A 4 -22.05 -4.29 12.54
CA LYS A 4 -21.19 -4.51 11.34
C LYS A 4 -19.67 -4.46 11.59
N HIS A 5 -19.21 -4.29 12.82
CA HIS A 5 -17.80 -4.13 13.17
C HIS A 5 -17.04 -5.45 13.31
N GLU A 6 -17.70 -6.59 13.53
CA GLU A 6 -17.02 -7.85 13.87
C GLU A 6 -16.31 -8.57 12.71
N SER A 7 -16.35 -8.02 11.49
CA SER A 7 -15.78 -8.66 10.29
C SER A 7 -14.90 -7.76 9.43
N ARG A 8 -14.60 -6.53 9.89
CA ARG A 8 -13.80 -5.58 9.10
C ARG A 8 -12.32 -5.95 9.14
N THR A 9 -11.71 -6.09 7.96
CA THR A 9 -10.31 -6.47 7.82
C THR A 9 -9.47 -5.40 7.12
N SER A 10 -10.11 -4.45 6.41
CA SER A 10 -9.41 -3.39 5.71
C SER A 10 -9.28 -2.14 6.58
N ILE A 11 -8.06 -1.65 6.74
CA ILE A 11 -7.75 -0.36 7.36
C ILE A 11 -7.16 0.60 6.32
N MET A 12 -7.35 1.89 6.57
CA MET A 12 -6.67 2.96 5.86
C MET A 12 -5.76 3.67 6.84
N LEU A 13 -4.46 3.61 6.56
CA LEU A 13 -3.44 4.36 7.28
C LEU A 13 -3.36 5.74 6.64
N ARG A 14 -3.52 6.80 7.42
CA ARG A 14 -3.51 8.20 6.97
C ARG A 14 -2.35 8.95 7.61
N ASN A 15 -2.01 10.09 7.01
CA ASN A 15 -0.90 10.95 7.41
C ASN A 15 0.48 10.26 7.31
N LEU A 16 0.64 9.35 6.33
CA LEU A 16 1.97 8.83 6.00
C LEU A 16 2.86 9.97 5.46
N PRO A 17 4.18 9.92 5.66
CA PRO A 17 5.12 10.78 4.94
C PRO A 17 4.92 10.62 3.43
N ASN A 18 5.01 11.71 2.67
CA ASN A 18 4.73 11.64 1.22
C ASN A 18 5.81 10.87 0.46
N ASP A 19 6.99 10.72 1.05
CA ASP A 19 8.12 10.02 0.45
C ASP A 19 8.07 8.50 0.73
N TYR A 20 7.05 8.02 1.43
CA TYR A 20 6.85 6.58 1.61
C TYR A 20 6.51 5.90 0.29
N THR A 21 7.25 4.84 -0.01
CA THR A 21 6.97 3.91 -1.10
C THR A 21 6.17 2.71 -0.59
N LEU A 22 5.57 1.94 -1.50
CA LEU A 22 4.92 0.68 -1.13
C LEU A 22 5.93 -0.27 -0.44
N THR A 23 7.15 -0.37 -0.95
CA THR A 23 8.21 -1.18 -0.34
C THR A 23 8.50 -0.78 1.10
N MET A 24 8.60 0.52 1.38
CA MET A 24 8.82 1.02 2.74
C MET A 24 7.63 0.73 3.66
N LEU A 25 6.40 0.85 3.15
CA LEU A 25 5.20 0.47 3.91
C LEU A 25 5.23 -1.01 4.28
N LEU A 26 5.57 -1.90 3.35
CA LEU A 26 5.66 -3.34 3.61
C LEU A 26 6.75 -3.66 4.64
N ALA A 27 7.94 -3.07 4.48
CA ALA A 27 9.03 -3.21 5.44
C ALA A 27 8.64 -2.70 6.83
N LEU A 28 7.87 -1.61 6.91
CA LEU A 28 7.33 -1.08 8.16
C LEU A 28 6.37 -2.07 8.81
N LEU A 29 5.39 -2.58 8.07
CA LEU A 29 4.42 -3.56 8.58
C LEU A 29 5.14 -4.80 9.13
N ASP A 30 6.13 -5.31 8.39
CA ASP A 30 6.89 -6.48 8.80
C ASP A 30 7.73 -6.22 10.05
N ALA A 31 8.46 -5.09 10.10
CA ALA A 31 9.29 -4.70 11.24
C ALA A 31 8.47 -4.48 12.53
N GLU A 32 7.23 -4.01 12.40
CA GLU A 32 6.29 -3.79 13.50
C GLU A 32 5.50 -5.06 13.89
N GLY A 33 5.88 -6.24 13.39
CA GLY A 33 5.31 -7.53 13.80
C GLY A 33 4.02 -7.94 13.07
N PHE A 34 3.78 -7.37 11.89
CA PHE A 34 2.63 -7.72 11.03
C PHE A 34 2.99 -8.59 9.82
N SER A 35 4.23 -9.09 9.75
CA SER A 35 4.63 -10.01 8.68
C SER A 35 3.70 -11.23 8.64
N GLY A 36 3.17 -11.55 7.46
CA GLY A 36 2.20 -12.62 7.25
C GLY A 36 0.79 -12.36 7.78
N ARG A 37 0.50 -11.18 8.31
CA ARG A 37 -0.81 -10.82 8.91
C ARG A 37 -1.65 -9.92 8.01
N TYR A 38 -1.16 -9.59 6.81
CA TYR A 38 -1.89 -8.88 5.76
C TYR A 38 -1.82 -9.65 4.44
N ASP A 39 -2.86 -9.50 3.62
CA ASP A 39 -3.01 -10.15 2.32
C ASP A 39 -3.15 -9.16 1.16
N PHE A 40 -3.26 -7.86 1.45
CA PHE A 40 -3.28 -6.79 0.46
C PHE A 40 -2.71 -5.50 1.02
N ALA A 41 -1.93 -4.78 0.20
CA ALA A 41 -1.46 -3.44 0.50
C ALA A 41 -1.43 -2.58 -0.77
N TYR A 42 -1.80 -1.31 -0.63
CA TYR A 42 -1.72 -0.34 -1.72
C TYR A 42 -1.46 1.07 -1.19
N LEU A 43 -0.42 1.71 -1.71
CA LEU A 43 -0.08 3.11 -1.46
C LEU A 43 -0.23 3.88 -2.77
N PRO A 44 -1.30 4.67 -2.94
CA PRO A 44 -1.48 5.49 -4.13
C PRO A 44 -0.41 6.58 -4.25
N VAL A 45 0.14 6.74 -5.45
CA VAL A 45 1.19 7.72 -5.77
C VAL A 45 0.71 8.70 -6.84
N ASP A 46 1.07 9.96 -6.70
CA ASP A 46 0.96 10.97 -7.74
C ASP A 46 2.08 10.76 -8.77
N PHE A 47 1.75 10.24 -9.95
CA PHE A 47 2.73 9.99 -11.03
C PHE A 47 3.39 11.26 -11.61
N THR A 48 2.84 12.45 -11.34
CA THR A 48 3.45 13.71 -11.78
C THR A 48 4.50 14.18 -10.78
N ARG A 49 4.23 14.02 -9.47
CA ARG A 49 5.11 14.48 -8.40
C ARG A 49 6.01 13.39 -7.82
N TRP A 50 5.75 12.14 -8.17
CA TRP A 50 6.39 10.96 -7.60
C TRP A 50 6.38 10.97 -6.07
N ALA A 51 5.19 11.26 -5.53
CA ALA A 51 4.95 11.38 -4.10
C ALA A 51 3.65 10.65 -3.72
N GLY A 52 3.65 9.95 -2.60
CA GLY A 52 2.47 9.33 -2.04
C GLY A 52 1.41 10.36 -1.65
N PHE A 53 0.14 9.99 -1.74
CA PHE A 53 -0.96 10.87 -1.32
C PHE A 53 -1.11 11.00 0.21
N GLY A 54 -0.18 10.43 0.99
CA GLY A 54 -0.20 10.45 2.44
C GLY A 54 -1.18 9.47 3.08
N TYR A 55 -1.63 8.46 2.32
CA TYR A 55 -2.44 7.37 2.83
C TYR A 55 -2.14 6.04 2.12
N ALA A 56 -2.46 4.94 2.79
CA ALA A 56 -2.37 3.59 2.24
C ALA A 56 -3.57 2.75 2.69
N PHE A 57 -3.93 1.76 1.89
CA PHE A 57 -4.91 0.73 2.24
C PHE A 57 -4.18 -0.56 2.55
N VAL A 58 -4.56 -1.21 3.65
CA VAL A 58 -4.04 -2.52 4.05
C VAL A 58 -5.22 -3.41 4.42
N ASN A 59 -5.34 -4.59 3.81
CA ASN A 59 -6.26 -5.62 4.27
C ASN A 59 -5.49 -6.62 5.11
N MET A 60 -5.96 -6.82 6.34
CA MET A 60 -5.42 -7.83 7.24
C MET A 60 -6.09 -9.18 6.97
N VAL A 61 -5.40 -10.27 7.30
CA VAL A 61 -5.92 -11.64 7.08
C VAL A 61 -7.11 -11.96 7.99
N SER A 62 -7.24 -11.26 9.12
CA SER A 62 -8.34 -11.43 10.07
C SER A 62 -8.78 -10.11 10.70
N HIS A 63 -9.98 -10.10 11.27
CA HIS A 63 -10.49 -8.94 12.02
C HIS A 63 -9.62 -8.63 13.25
N VAL A 64 -9.12 -9.67 13.92
CA VAL A 64 -8.24 -9.54 15.08
C VAL A 64 -6.92 -8.86 14.69
N ASP A 65 -6.37 -9.22 13.53
CA ASP A 65 -5.17 -8.58 12.99
C ASP A 65 -5.42 -7.12 12.59
N ALA A 66 -6.59 -6.81 12.01
CA ALA A 66 -7.01 -5.44 11.74
C ALA A 66 -7.13 -4.59 13.01
N GLN A 67 -7.71 -5.13 14.07
CA GLN A 67 -7.78 -4.44 15.37
C GLN A 67 -6.40 -4.27 16.02
N ALA A 68 -5.50 -5.25 15.86
CA ALA A 68 -4.13 -5.16 16.35
C ALA A 68 -3.36 -4.07 15.59
N ALA A 69 -3.40 -4.07 14.26
CA ALA A 69 -2.77 -3.04 13.43
C ALA A 69 -3.38 -1.66 13.71
N TRP A 70 -4.69 -1.57 13.89
CA TRP A 70 -5.33 -0.31 14.27
C TRP A 70 -4.75 0.27 15.55
N ARG A 71 -4.74 -0.52 16.64
CA ARG A 71 -4.24 -0.06 17.93
C ARG A 71 -2.76 0.31 17.88
N HIS A 72 -1.97 -0.43 17.10
CA HIS A 72 -0.55 -0.20 16.95
C HIS A 72 -0.23 1.07 16.16
N PHE A 73 -0.88 1.25 15.01
CA PHE A 73 -0.58 2.36 14.11
C PHE A 73 -1.33 3.65 14.43
N GLN A 74 -2.34 3.61 15.30
CA GLN A 74 -3.01 4.83 15.75
C GLN A 74 -2.03 5.67 16.58
N GLY A 75 -1.71 6.88 16.11
CA GLY A 75 -0.73 7.74 16.77
C GLY A 75 0.72 7.41 16.44
N PHE A 76 0.99 6.50 15.50
CA PHE A 76 2.34 6.09 15.15
C PHE A 76 3.13 7.21 14.46
N ASN A 77 4.38 7.41 14.87
CA ASN A 77 5.26 8.44 14.31
C ASN A 77 6.73 7.98 14.14
N ASN A 78 7.02 6.70 14.35
CA ASN A 78 8.36 6.13 14.20
C ASN A 78 8.63 5.72 12.74
N TRP A 79 8.64 6.70 11.85
CA TRP A 79 8.78 6.48 10.42
C TRP A 79 10.21 6.10 10.01
N GLN A 80 10.35 5.34 8.92
CA GLN A 80 11.66 5.06 8.30
C GLN A 80 12.32 6.30 7.67
N VAL A 81 11.56 7.39 7.49
CA VAL A 81 12.05 8.68 6.99
C VAL A 81 11.82 9.76 8.03
N SER A 82 12.65 10.79 8.02
CA SER A 82 12.47 11.95 8.91
C SER A 82 11.13 12.63 8.63
N SER A 83 10.19 12.53 9.56
CA SER A 83 8.88 13.17 9.48
C SER A 83 8.29 13.39 10.85
N GLN A 84 7.63 14.54 11.04
CA GLN A 84 6.87 14.87 12.26
C GLN A 84 5.39 14.47 12.17
N LYS A 85 4.99 13.80 11.07
CA LYS A 85 3.60 13.37 10.90
C LYS A 85 3.26 12.29 11.92
N THR A 86 1.98 12.19 12.25
CA THR A 86 1.45 11.16 13.14
C THR A 86 0.33 10.42 12.42
N CYS A 87 0.46 9.10 12.38
CA CYS A 87 -0.47 8.21 11.70
C CYS A 87 -1.86 8.27 12.34
N GLU A 88 -2.87 8.33 11.49
CA GLU A 88 -4.27 8.15 11.88
C GLU A 88 -4.80 6.91 11.16
N VAL A 89 -5.48 6.03 11.89
CA VAL A 89 -6.08 4.83 11.31
C VAL A 89 -7.59 5.01 11.26
N CYS A 90 -8.16 4.74 10.09
CA CYS A 90 -9.60 4.60 9.94
C CYS A 90 -9.94 3.28 9.23
N TRP A 91 -11.21 2.88 9.23
CA TRP A 91 -11.62 1.73 8.44
C TRP A 91 -11.45 2.06 6.96
N GLY A 92 -11.06 1.08 6.16
CA GLY A 92 -10.98 1.19 4.70
C GLY A 92 -12.38 1.26 4.10
N ASP A 93 -13.12 2.34 4.29
CA ASP A 93 -14.43 2.54 3.68
C ASP A 93 -14.26 3.18 2.28
N PRO A 94 -15.04 2.75 1.27
CA PRO A 94 -16.10 1.74 1.31
C PRO A 94 -15.62 0.28 1.10
N LEU A 95 -14.31 0.02 0.95
CA LEU A 95 -13.77 -1.27 0.53
C LEU A 95 -13.27 -2.15 1.69
N GLN A 96 -14.09 -3.11 2.11
CA GLN A 96 -13.75 -4.10 3.15
C GLN A 96 -13.48 -5.49 2.57
N GLY A 97 -12.39 -6.12 3.01
CA GLY A 97 -12.00 -7.47 2.60
C GLY A 97 -11.18 -7.53 1.31
N LEU A 98 -10.38 -8.58 1.20
CA LEU A 98 -9.50 -8.84 0.05
C LEU A 98 -10.26 -8.86 -1.28
N ALA A 99 -11.42 -9.55 -1.32
CA ALA A 99 -12.22 -9.67 -2.54
C ALA A 99 -12.68 -8.31 -3.09
N ALA A 100 -13.06 -7.37 -2.21
CA ALA A 100 -13.48 -6.03 -2.62
C ALA A 100 -12.31 -5.23 -3.21
N HIS A 101 -11.11 -5.36 -2.65
CA HIS A 101 -9.90 -4.74 -3.20
C HIS A 101 -9.51 -5.36 -4.55
N VAL A 102 -9.54 -6.68 -4.68
CA VAL A 102 -9.28 -7.37 -5.95
C VAL A 102 -10.25 -6.86 -7.02
N GLU A 103 -11.54 -6.85 -6.75
CA GLU A 103 -12.53 -6.38 -7.72
C GLU A 103 -12.34 -4.91 -8.08
N ARG A 104 -11.99 -4.06 -7.09
CA ARG A 104 -11.71 -2.64 -7.32
C ARG A 104 -10.53 -2.43 -8.28
N TYR A 105 -9.43 -3.14 -8.06
CA TYR A 105 -8.17 -2.82 -8.69
C TYR A 105 -7.84 -3.67 -9.91
N ARG A 106 -8.35 -4.90 -10.02
CA ARG A 106 -7.99 -5.83 -11.11
C ARG A 106 -8.17 -5.28 -12.51
N ASN A 107 -9.13 -4.38 -12.72
CA ASN A 107 -9.45 -3.74 -14.00
C ASN A 107 -9.13 -2.24 -14.01
N SER A 108 -8.47 -1.73 -12.97
CA SER A 108 -8.12 -0.32 -12.83
C SER A 108 -6.92 0.05 -13.71
N PRO A 109 -6.86 1.27 -14.29
CA PRO A 109 -5.69 1.75 -15.02
C PRO A 109 -4.35 1.59 -14.28
N VAL A 110 -4.36 1.61 -12.95
CA VAL A 110 -3.14 1.40 -12.14
C VAL A 110 -2.49 0.03 -12.39
N MET A 111 -3.26 -0.98 -12.80
CA MET A 111 -2.76 -2.31 -13.11
C MET A 111 -2.22 -2.44 -14.54
N HIS A 112 -2.20 -1.36 -15.34
CA HIS A 112 -1.64 -1.38 -16.69
C HIS A 112 -0.14 -1.72 -16.68
N GLU A 113 0.35 -2.37 -17.74
CA GLU A 113 1.76 -2.79 -17.87
C GLU A 113 2.75 -1.63 -17.78
N SER A 114 2.37 -0.44 -18.27
CA SER A 114 3.19 0.77 -18.23
C SER A 114 3.34 1.40 -16.84
N VAL A 115 2.60 0.92 -15.83
CA VAL A 115 2.71 1.42 -14.46
C VAL A 115 3.82 0.63 -13.75
N PRO A 116 4.77 1.30 -13.07
CA PRO A 116 5.79 0.61 -12.27
C PRO A 116 5.18 -0.27 -11.19
N ASP A 117 5.80 -1.41 -10.92
CA ASP A 117 5.27 -2.40 -9.97
C ASP A 117 5.11 -1.84 -8.54
N GLY A 118 6.04 -0.99 -8.08
CA GLY A 118 5.96 -0.33 -6.78
C GLY A 118 4.80 0.66 -6.62
N CYS A 119 4.11 1.00 -7.72
CA CYS A 119 2.92 1.85 -7.71
C CYS A 119 1.62 1.03 -7.83
N LYS A 120 1.70 -0.30 -7.97
CA LYS A 120 0.54 -1.19 -8.10
C LYS A 120 0.13 -1.73 -6.72
N PRO A 121 -1.17 -2.00 -6.51
CA PRO A 121 -1.60 -2.83 -5.40
C PRO A 121 -0.87 -4.18 -5.36
N ALA A 122 -0.44 -4.58 -4.17
CA ALA A 122 0.24 -5.85 -3.93
C ALA A 122 -0.67 -6.81 -3.14
N MET A 123 -0.61 -8.09 -3.48
CA MET A 123 -1.29 -9.17 -2.77
C MET A 123 -0.28 -10.11 -2.13
N PHE A 124 -0.69 -10.74 -1.03
CA PHE A 124 0.16 -11.63 -0.24
C PHE A 124 -0.60 -12.88 0.17
N ASN A 125 0.14 -13.98 0.29
CA ASN A 125 -0.32 -15.21 0.93
C ASN A 125 0.78 -15.67 1.89
N GLU A 126 0.45 -15.82 3.18
CA GLU A 126 1.40 -16.23 4.22
C GLU A 126 2.70 -15.41 4.22
N GLY A 127 2.58 -14.08 4.05
CA GLY A 127 3.71 -13.14 4.06
C GLY A 127 4.51 -13.10 2.75
N ARG A 128 4.17 -13.93 1.76
CA ARG A 128 4.82 -13.94 0.45
C ARG A 128 3.99 -13.15 -0.55
N ARG A 129 4.64 -12.25 -1.28
CA ARG A 129 3.98 -11.52 -2.38
C ARG A 129 3.56 -12.49 -3.48
N ILE A 130 2.30 -12.38 -3.91
CA ILE A 130 1.74 -13.18 -5.00
C ILE A 130 1.30 -12.28 -6.16
N ALA A 131 1.18 -12.88 -7.34
CA ALA A 131 0.68 -12.17 -8.51
C ALA A 131 -0.77 -11.72 -8.28
N PHE A 132 -1.08 -10.49 -8.70
CA PHE A 132 -2.45 -10.02 -8.73
C PHE A 132 -3.25 -10.80 -9.78
N PRO A 133 -4.54 -11.15 -9.53
CA PRO A 133 -5.37 -11.81 -10.52
C PRO A 133 -5.39 -11.04 -11.85
N PRO A 134 -5.28 -11.72 -12.99
CA PRO A 134 -5.24 -11.06 -14.28
C PRO A 134 -6.53 -10.26 -14.53
N PRO A 135 -6.43 -9.19 -15.33
CA PRO A 135 -7.59 -8.36 -15.66
C PRO A 135 -8.63 -9.17 -16.44
N THR A 136 -9.91 -8.92 -16.19
CA THR A 136 -11.02 -9.53 -16.96
C THR A 136 -11.41 -8.69 -18.16
N LYS A 137 -10.84 -7.48 -18.29
CA LYS A 137 -11.12 -6.52 -19.37
C LYS A 137 -9.82 -5.88 -19.82
N ARG A 138 -9.77 -5.39 -21.05
CA ARG A 138 -8.64 -4.58 -21.53
C ARG A 138 -8.52 -3.31 -20.69
N ILE A 139 -7.38 -3.14 -20.02
CA ILE A 139 -7.05 -1.94 -19.25
C ILE A 139 -6.40 -0.93 -20.18
N ARG A 140 -6.71 0.36 -19.98
CA ARG A 140 -6.03 1.47 -20.66
C ARG A 140 -4.99 2.08 -19.73
N ALA A 141 -3.88 2.56 -20.28
CA ALA A 141 -2.87 3.29 -19.52
C ALA A 141 -3.49 4.46 -18.72
N PRO A 142 -3.01 4.74 -17.49
CA PRO A 142 -3.42 5.91 -16.74
C PRO A 142 -3.20 7.18 -17.56
N ARG A 143 -4.16 8.11 -17.50
CA ARG A 143 -3.99 9.42 -18.12
C ARG A 143 -2.96 10.20 -17.30
N ALA A 144 -1.75 10.37 -17.82
CA ALA A 144 -0.82 11.34 -17.27
C ALA A 144 -1.43 12.74 -17.43
N LYS A 145 -1.56 13.49 -16.33
CA LYS A 145 -1.74 14.94 -16.47
C LYS A 145 -0.44 15.46 -17.08
N GLN A 146 -0.53 16.18 -18.20
CA GLN A 146 0.65 16.81 -18.80
C GLN A 146 1.38 17.62 -17.71
N PRO A 147 2.69 17.42 -17.52
CA PRO A 147 3.43 18.17 -16.52
C PRO A 147 3.43 19.65 -16.94
N GLY A 148 2.77 20.49 -16.14
CA GLY A 148 3.04 21.93 -16.19
C GLY A 148 4.54 22.14 -15.92
N HIS A 149 5.18 22.93 -16.78
CA HIS A 149 6.62 23.17 -16.72
C HIS A 149 7.10 23.54 -15.31
N GLY A 150 7.98 22.72 -14.73
CA GLY A 150 8.79 23.11 -13.59
C GLY A 150 8.94 22.06 -12.48
N ARG A 151 9.91 21.16 -12.67
CA ARG A 151 10.92 20.66 -11.71
C ARG A 151 11.24 19.19 -11.99
N ALA A 152 12.53 18.91 -12.09
CA ALA A 152 13.09 17.60 -12.43
C ALA A 152 12.64 16.52 -11.45
N ALA A 153 12.29 15.35 -11.99
CA ALA A 153 12.02 14.14 -11.24
C ALA A 153 13.28 13.75 -10.45
N ALA A 154 13.17 13.69 -9.13
CA ALA A 154 14.16 12.96 -8.33
C ALA A 154 14.07 11.49 -8.74
N GLU A 155 15.23 10.89 -9.03
CA GLU A 155 15.37 9.50 -9.47
C GLU A 155 14.70 8.54 -8.48
N TRP A 156 13.51 8.04 -8.86
CA TRP A 156 12.95 6.81 -8.30
C TRP A 156 13.71 5.65 -8.93
N THR A 157 14.91 5.37 -8.42
CA THR A 157 15.72 4.24 -8.89
C THR A 157 14.95 2.94 -8.66
N HIS A 158 14.70 2.25 -9.76
CA HIS A 158 14.40 0.82 -9.76
C HIS A 158 15.67 0.09 -9.34
N ASP A 159 15.94 -0.05 -8.05
CA ASP A 159 16.83 -1.13 -7.61
C ASP A 159 16.67 -1.43 -6.11
N ALA A 160 16.06 -2.58 -5.82
CA ALA A 160 16.23 -3.29 -4.55
C ALA A 160 16.58 -4.76 -4.88
N THR A 161 17.49 -4.95 -5.82
CA THR A 161 18.21 -6.20 -6.01
C THR A 161 19.67 -5.96 -5.63
N ALA A 162 20.20 -6.85 -4.79
CA ALA A 162 21.54 -6.87 -4.20
C ALA A 162 21.73 -5.95 -2.98
N ASN A 163 21.60 -6.51 -1.76
CA ASN A 163 22.78 -6.93 -0.99
C ASN A 163 22.35 -7.60 0.34
N CYS A 164 22.09 -8.90 0.33
CA CYS A 164 22.10 -9.71 1.54
C CYS A 164 22.43 -11.14 1.13
N LEU A 165 23.72 -11.48 1.12
CA LEU A 165 24.31 -12.79 1.39
C LEU A 165 25.81 -12.77 1.04
N GLN A 166 26.59 -12.25 1.99
CA GLN A 166 28.00 -12.57 2.28
C GLN A 166 28.27 -11.72 3.54
N GLN A 167 28.32 -12.30 4.73
CA GLN A 167 29.43 -13.14 5.17
C GLN A 167 28.93 -14.21 6.15
N ALA A 168 29.38 -15.44 5.87
CA ALA A 168 29.67 -16.44 6.89
C ALA A 168 31.05 -16.13 7.49
#